data_AF-V3YZ41-F1
#
_entry.id   AF-V3YZ41-F1
#
_cell.length_a   1.000
_cell.length_b   1.000
_cell.length_c   1.000
_cell.angle_alpha   90.00
_cell.angle_beta   90.00
_cell.angle_gamma   90.00
#
_symmetry.space_group_name_H-M   'P 1'
#
loop_
_entity.id
_entity.type
_entity.pdbx_description
1 polymer ?
#
loop_
_entity_poly.entity_id
_entity_poly.type
_entity_poly.pdbx_seq_one_letter_code
_entity_poly.pdbx_strand_id
1 'polypeptide(L)'
;NGGWSDYRHTQSEECSVTCGRGTKLVSYARECNNPSPQGYGTNCEGDSTKSELVACNENSCPVNGGWHEFTIWNDDDECNVFCGGGTKEQTRRRTCTNPAPANGGSDCEGDSAEHRIIQCNTGACGGK
;
A
#
# COMPACT_ATOMS: atom_id res chain seq x y z
N ASN A 1 -38.79 4.45 -40.52
CA ASN A 1 -38.40 4.29 -39.11
C ASN A 1 -36.92 4.56 -39.01
N GLY A 2 -36.47 5.23 -37.94
CA GLY A 2 -35.06 5.52 -37.74
C GLY A 2 -34.25 4.29 -37.33
N GLY A 3 -32.93 4.35 -37.56
CA GLY A 3 -31.97 3.32 -37.15
C GLY A 3 -30.86 3.91 -36.27
N TRP A 4 -30.41 3.08 -35.32
CA TRP A 4 -29.33 3.44 -34.40
C TRP A 4 -27.96 3.45 -35.10
N SER A 5 -27.13 4.43 -34.77
CA SER A 5 -25.68 4.36 -34.98
C SER A 5 -25.05 3.34 -34.02
N ASP A 6 -23.78 3.02 -34.26
CA ASP A 6 -22.98 2.32 -33.27
C ASP A 6 -22.86 3.15 -31.98
N TYR A 7 -22.73 2.45 -30.86
CA TYR A 7 -22.39 3.08 -29.58
C TYR A 7 -20.97 3.64 -29.64
N ARG A 8 -20.83 4.92 -29.30
CA ARG A 8 -19.54 5.61 -29.20
C ARG A 8 -19.23 5.90 -27.74
N HIS A 9 -17.96 5.75 -27.39
CA HIS A 9 -17.46 6.12 -26.07
C HIS A 9 -17.68 7.62 -25.84
N THR A 10 -18.27 7.97 -24.70
CA THR A 10 -18.55 9.37 -24.34
C THR A 10 -17.78 9.81 -23.12
N GLN A 11 -17.66 8.94 -22.11
CA GLN A 11 -17.03 9.29 -20.84
C GLN A 11 -16.40 8.08 -20.18
N SER A 12 -15.28 8.31 -19.49
CA SER A 12 -14.76 7.41 -18.48
C SER A 12 -14.66 8.18 -17.17
N GLU A 13 -15.14 7.59 -16.09
CA GLU A 13 -14.83 8.06 -14.75
C GLU A 13 -13.38 7.70 -14.36
N GLU A 14 -12.91 8.28 -13.27
CA GLU A 14 -11.67 7.87 -12.62
C GLU A 14 -11.77 6.41 -12.12
N CYS A 15 -10.62 5.75 -12.03
CA CYS A 15 -10.58 4.41 -11.47
C CYS A 15 -10.95 4.44 -9.98
N SER A 16 -11.72 3.45 -9.51
CA SER A 16 -12.15 3.36 -8.10
C SER A 16 -10.99 3.29 -7.09
N VAL A 17 -9.80 2.92 -7.55
CA VAL A 17 -8.56 2.84 -6.78
C VAL A 17 -7.43 3.43 -7.61
N THR A 18 -6.36 3.90 -6.96
CA THR A 18 -5.16 4.42 -7.64
C THR A 18 -4.13 3.35 -7.95
N CYS A 19 -4.24 2.19 -7.30
CA CYS A 19 -3.39 1.01 -7.51
C CYS A 19 -4.20 -0.25 -7.19
N GLY A 20 -3.75 -1.40 -7.68
CA GLY A 20 -4.46 -2.67 -7.51
C GLY A 20 -5.77 -2.71 -8.28
N ARG A 21 -6.40 -3.89 -8.28
CA ARG A 21 -7.54 -4.19 -9.17
C ARG A 21 -8.75 -3.31 -8.88
N GLY A 22 -8.94 -2.29 -9.71
CA GLY A 22 -10.05 -1.36 -9.67
C GLY A 22 -11.06 -1.57 -10.79
N THR A 23 -12.12 -0.77 -10.74
CA THR A 23 -13.10 -0.64 -11.81
C THR A 23 -13.43 0.83 -12.04
N LYS A 24 -13.70 1.20 -13.29
CA LYS A 24 -14.20 2.53 -13.66
C LYS A 24 -15.50 2.38 -14.43
N LEU A 25 -16.39 3.35 -14.27
CA LEU A 25 -17.60 3.44 -15.09
C LEU A 25 -17.26 4.04 -16.45
N VAL A 26 -17.66 3.34 -17.51
CA VAL A 26 -17.49 3.78 -18.89
C VAL A 26 -18.87 3.93 -19.52
N SER A 27 -19.12 5.12 -20.09
CA SER A 27 -20.39 5.47 -20.71
C SER A 27 -20.25 5.56 -22.23
N TYR A 28 -21.31 5.13 -22.91
CA TYR A 28 -21.45 5.16 -24.36
C TYR A 28 -22.79 5.77 -24.74
N ALA A 29 -22.83 6.42 -25.90
CA ALA A 29 -24.06 6.93 -26.50
C ALA A 29 -24.15 6.58 -27.98
N ARG A 30 -25.37 6.48 -28.48
CA ARG A 30 -25.69 6.28 -29.89
C ARG A 30 -26.77 7.25 -30.32
N GLU A 31 -26.83 7.53 -31.60
CA GLU A 31 -27.79 8.46 -32.19
C GLU A 31 -28.73 7.73 -33.15
N CYS A 32 -29.97 8.19 -33.22
CA CYS A 32 -30.95 7.65 -34.16
C CYS A 32 -30.79 8.35 -35.53
N ASN A 33 -29.66 8.11 -36.20
CA ASN A 33 -29.29 8.82 -37.43
C ASN A 33 -28.88 7.88 -38.59
N ASN A 34 -29.01 6.56 -38.42
CA ASN A 34 -28.56 5.57 -39.41
C ASN A 34 -29.67 4.58 -39.82
N PRO A 35 -30.69 5.01 -40.60
CA PRO A 35 -30.94 6.38 -41.07
C PRO A 35 -31.77 7.18 -40.04
N SER A 36 -31.78 8.51 -40.15
CA SER A 36 -32.69 9.35 -39.35
C SER A 36 -34.17 9.06 -39.67
N PRO A 37 -35.10 9.16 -38.70
CA PRO A 37 -36.54 9.11 -39.00
C PRO A 37 -36.94 10.19 -40.01
N GLN A 38 -37.75 9.81 -41.01
CA GLN A 38 -38.26 10.72 -42.04
C GLN A 38 -39.78 10.55 -42.20
N GLY A 39 -40.49 11.63 -42.54
CA GLY A 39 -41.94 11.62 -42.74
C GLY A 39 -42.70 11.14 -41.49
N TYR A 40 -43.52 10.11 -41.65
CA TYR A 40 -44.25 9.43 -40.55
C TYR A 40 -43.45 8.27 -39.91
N GLY A 41 -42.14 8.17 -40.19
CA GLY A 41 -41.29 7.12 -39.62
C GLY A 41 -41.12 7.29 -38.11
N THR A 42 -41.15 6.18 -37.37
CA THR A 42 -40.97 6.20 -35.91
C THR A 42 -39.53 6.48 -35.50
N ASN A 43 -39.36 7.04 -34.29
CA ASN A 43 -38.06 7.16 -33.65
C ASN A 43 -37.50 5.77 -33.30
N CYS A 44 -36.21 5.69 -33.01
CA CYS A 44 -35.56 4.46 -32.57
C CYS A 44 -36.07 4.04 -31.19
N GLU A 45 -36.30 2.74 -31.02
CA GLU A 45 -36.74 2.15 -29.75
C GLU A 45 -35.53 1.66 -28.92
N GLY A 46 -35.63 1.80 -27.59
CA GLY A 46 -34.59 1.45 -26.63
C GLY A 46 -33.70 2.61 -26.19
N ASP A 47 -32.75 2.34 -25.30
CA ASP A 47 -31.91 3.38 -24.69
C ASP A 47 -30.86 3.93 -25.66
N SER A 48 -30.70 5.25 -25.66
CA SER A 48 -29.62 5.93 -26.42
C SER A 48 -28.28 5.91 -25.70
N THR A 49 -28.27 5.55 -24.41
CA THR A 49 -27.08 5.49 -23.57
C THR A 49 -26.88 4.10 -22.98
N LYS A 50 -25.62 3.76 -22.70
CA LYS A 50 -25.23 2.55 -21.99
C LYS A 50 -24.05 2.87 -21.09
N SER A 51 -24.00 2.30 -19.90
CA SER A 51 -22.80 2.33 -19.06
C SER A 51 -22.41 0.92 -18.62
N GLU A 52 -21.11 0.70 -18.41
CA GLU A 52 -20.58 -0.57 -17.91
C GLU A 52 -19.35 -0.34 -17.03
N LEU A 53 -19.13 -1.25 -16.08
CA LEU A 53 -17.92 -1.26 -15.25
C LEU A 53 -16.81 -2.02 -15.97
N VAL A 54 -15.67 -1.35 -16.15
CA VAL A 54 -14.49 -1.92 -16.80
C VAL A 54 -13.33 -1.94 -15.82
N ALA A 55 -12.52 -3.00 -15.84
CA ALA A 55 -11.33 -3.11 -15.00
C ALA A 55 -10.32 -1.99 -15.30
N CYS A 56 -9.64 -1.50 -14.25
CA CYS A 56 -8.57 -0.52 -14.35
C CYS A 56 -7.53 -0.75 -13.25
N ASN A 57 -6.34 -0.15 -13.44
CA ASN A 57 -5.20 -0.23 -12.51
C ASN A 57 -4.78 -1.66 -12.17
N GLU A 58 -4.17 -2.38 -13.10
CA GLU A 58 -3.74 -3.76 -12.83
C GLU A 58 -2.40 -3.85 -12.07
N ASN A 59 -1.73 -2.72 -11.87
CA ASN A 59 -0.45 -2.65 -11.17
C ASN A 59 -0.61 -2.91 -9.67
N SER A 60 0.36 -3.60 -9.06
CA SER A 60 0.37 -3.85 -7.62
C SER A 60 0.51 -2.55 -6.82
N CYS A 61 -0.16 -2.48 -5.67
CA CYS A 61 -0.05 -1.34 -4.77
C CYS A 61 1.31 -1.28 -4.07
N PRO A 62 1.80 -0.06 -3.77
CA PRO A 62 2.93 0.13 -2.87
C PRO A 62 2.67 -0.55 -1.53
N VAL A 63 3.67 -1.28 -1.03
CA VAL A 63 3.68 -1.86 0.31
C VAL A 63 4.77 -1.15 1.07
N ASN A 64 4.41 -0.35 2.07
CA ASN A 64 5.38 0.31 2.93
C ASN A 64 5.97 -0.69 3.91
N GLY A 65 7.25 -0.55 4.20
CA GLY A 65 7.96 -1.34 5.17
C GLY A 65 7.38 -1.21 6.56
N GLY A 66 7.37 -2.32 7.29
CA GLY A 66 7.07 -2.34 8.72
C GLY A 66 8.18 -3.03 9.51
N TRP A 67 8.48 -2.44 10.67
CA TRP A 67 9.44 -3.01 11.59
C TRP A 67 8.87 -4.29 12.23
N HIS A 68 9.70 -5.32 12.35
CA HIS A 68 9.52 -6.27 13.45
C HIS A 68 9.82 -5.59 14.79
N GLU A 69 9.31 -6.20 15.86
CA GLU A 69 9.78 -5.91 17.22
C GLU A 69 11.31 -6.03 17.27
N PHE A 70 11.95 -5.21 18.13
CA PHE A 70 13.35 -5.41 18.41
C PHE A 70 13.59 -6.79 19.02
N THR A 71 14.74 -7.39 18.72
CA THR A 71 15.25 -8.52 19.47
C THR A 71 15.38 -8.15 20.94
N ILE A 72 15.51 -9.17 21.78
CA ILE A 72 15.97 -8.95 23.16
C ILE A 72 17.33 -8.22 23.15
N TRP A 73 17.61 -7.53 24.25
CA TRP A 73 18.94 -6.97 24.49
C TRP A 73 19.95 -8.09 24.63
N ASN A 74 20.99 -8.05 23.81
CA ASN A 74 22.14 -8.94 23.92
C ASN A 74 23.22 -8.24 24.71
N ASP A 75 23.92 -8.99 25.57
CA ASP A 75 25.15 -8.52 26.19
C ASP A 75 26.27 -8.62 25.15
N ASP A 76 26.86 -7.49 24.77
CA ASP A 76 27.97 -7.49 23.82
C ASP A 76 29.31 -7.80 24.53
N ASP A 77 29.40 -7.43 25.82
CA ASP A 77 30.56 -7.64 26.68
C ASP A 77 30.17 -8.09 28.09
N GLU A 78 31.15 -8.67 28.81
CA GLU A 78 31.03 -8.90 30.25
C GLU A 78 31.06 -7.57 31.04
N CYS A 79 30.61 -7.62 32.30
CA CYS A 79 30.72 -6.47 33.17
C CYS A 79 32.18 -6.07 33.36
N ASN A 80 32.49 -4.78 33.18
CA ASN A 80 33.86 -4.28 33.28
C ASN A 80 34.53 -4.46 34.65
N VAL A 81 33.76 -4.71 35.71
CA VAL A 81 34.24 -5.07 37.04
C VAL A 81 33.44 -6.24 37.59
N PHE A 82 34.06 -7.05 38.45
CA PHE A 82 33.41 -8.21 39.06
C PHE A 82 32.55 -7.87 40.29
N CYS A 83 32.75 -6.71 40.91
CA CYS A 83 32.02 -6.25 42.10
C CYS A 83 32.17 -4.73 42.26
N GLY A 84 31.39 -4.13 43.15
CA GLY A 84 31.47 -2.70 43.48
C GLY A 84 30.73 -1.79 42.50
N GLY A 85 29.98 -2.35 41.55
CA GLY A 85 29.25 -1.62 40.52
C GLY A 85 30.08 -1.33 39.29
N GLY A 86 29.76 -2.01 38.20
CA GLY A 86 30.31 -1.81 36.87
C GLY A 86 29.27 -1.43 35.83
N THR A 87 29.72 -1.41 34.59
CA THR A 87 28.88 -1.21 33.41
C THR A 87 29.20 -2.24 32.34
N LYS A 88 28.19 -2.58 31.54
CA LYS A 88 28.33 -3.35 30.30
C LYS A 88 27.47 -2.77 29.19
N GLU A 89 27.88 -3.02 27.96
CA GLU A 89 27.15 -2.61 26.75
C GLU A 89 26.14 -3.68 26.35
N GLN A 90 25.01 -3.22 25.83
CA GLN A 90 24.00 -4.06 25.24
C GLN A 90 23.52 -3.49 23.92
N THR A 91 23.25 -4.39 22.96
CA THR A 91 22.71 -4.06 21.65
C THR A 91 21.46 -4.88 21.36
N ARG A 92 20.48 -4.26 20.71
CA ARG A 92 19.34 -4.95 20.10
C ARG A 92 19.14 -4.49 18.66
N ARG A 93 18.51 -5.32 17.84
CA ARG A 93 18.27 -5.04 16.42
C ARG A 93 16.83 -5.33 16.04
N ARG A 94 16.36 -4.74 14.95
CA ARG A 94 15.06 -5.05 14.32
C ARG A 94 15.23 -5.08 12.80
N THR A 95 14.30 -5.72 12.10
CA THR A 95 14.31 -5.82 10.63
C THR A 95 13.06 -5.20 10.04
N CYS A 96 13.21 -4.49 8.91
CA CYS A 96 12.11 -3.89 8.16
C CYS A 96 11.52 -4.92 7.18
N THR A 97 10.89 -5.96 7.72
CA THR A 97 10.35 -7.08 6.93
C THR A 97 8.93 -7.47 7.32
N ASN A 98 8.25 -6.65 8.14
CA ASN A 98 6.90 -6.88 8.62
C ASN A 98 5.91 -5.74 8.29
N PRO A 99 5.55 -5.53 7.01
CA PRO A 99 6.00 -6.27 5.83
C PRO A 99 7.32 -5.71 5.26
N ALA A 100 7.93 -6.41 4.32
CA ALA A 100 9.04 -5.86 3.54
C ALA A 100 8.51 -4.81 2.54
N PRO A 101 9.21 -3.67 2.35
CA PRO A 101 8.84 -2.70 1.33
C PRO A 101 8.76 -3.34 -0.06
N ALA A 102 7.70 -3.03 -0.82
CA ALA A 102 7.53 -3.53 -2.18
C ALA A 102 6.77 -2.54 -3.08
N ASN A 103 6.87 -2.73 -4.40
CA ASN A 103 6.13 -1.96 -5.41
C ASN A 103 6.26 -0.43 -5.26
N GLY A 104 7.44 0.05 -4.87
CA GLY A 104 7.70 1.48 -4.65
C GLY A 104 7.16 2.03 -3.33
N GLY A 105 6.77 1.17 -2.38
CA GLY A 105 6.48 1.58 -1.01
C GLY A 105 7.74 2.01 -0.25
N SER A 106 7.55 2.84 0.77
CA SER A 106 8.64 3.42 1.55
C SER A 106 9.34 2.39 2.42
N ASP A 107 10.63 2.60 2.68
CA ASP A 107 11.37 1.85 3.69
C ASP A 107 10.95 2.28 5.11
N CYS A 108 11.31 1.49 6.12
CA CYS A 108 10.99 1.81 7.50
C CYS A 108 11.79 3.02 8.01
N GLU A 109 11.11 3.92 8.73
CA GLU A 109 11.76 5.07 9.35
C GLU A 109 12.35 4.74 10.73
N GLY A 110 13.53 5.29 11.01
CA GLY A 110 14.26 5.13 12.27
C GLY A 110 15.37 4.07 12.24
N ASP A 111 16.08 3.92 13.36
CA ASP A 111 17.26 3.05 13.41
C ASP A 111 16.91 1.57 13.47
N SER A 112 17.72 0.73 12.79
CA SER A 112 17.59 -0.74 12.84
C SER A 112 18.27 -1.37 14.05
N ALA A 113 19.01 -0.58 14.83
CA ALA A 113 19.76 -1.04 15.99
C ALA A 113 19.70 0.02 17.11
N GLU A 114 19.68 -0.45 18.35
CA GLU A 114 19.82 0.38 19.52
C GLU A 114 20.96 -0.14 20.38
N HIS A 115 21.67 0.79 21.03
CA HIS A 115 22.77 0.53 21.94
C HIS A 115 22.46 1.20 23.29
N ARG A 116 22.80 0.51 24.39
CA ARG A 116 22.75 1.09 25.74
C ARG A 116 23.87 0.56 26.63
N ILE A 117 24.21 1.36 27.64
CA ILE A 117 25.09 0.95 28.74
C ILE A 117 24.22 0.72 29.97
N ILE A 118 24.36 -0.44 30.61
CA ILE A 118 23.64 -0.77 31.86
C ILE A 118 24.60 -1.04 33.00
N GLN A 119 24.13 -0.82 34.24
CA GLN A 119 24.87 -1.20 35.43
C GLN A 119 24.84 -2.71 35.66
N CYS A 120 25.96 -3.24 36.15
CA CYS A 120 26.12 -4.66 36.47
C CYS A 120 27.00 -4.81 37.73
N ASN A 121 26.97 -5.99 38.34
CA ASN A 121 27.82 -6.33 39.50
C ASN A 121 27.81 -5.29 40.62
N THR A 122 26.63 -4.78 40.98
CA THR A 122 26.43 -3.73 42.01
C THR A 122 26.63 -4.20 43.45
N GLY A 123 26.88 -5.49 43.67
CA GLY A 123 27.20 -6.04 44.99
C GLY A 123 28.57 -5.57 45.47
N ALA A 124 28.70 -5.27 46.76
CA ALA A 124 29.96 -4.83 47.35
C ALA A 124 31.08 -5.86 47.15
N CYS A 125 32.30 -5.39 46.92
CA CYS A 125 33.48 -6.26 46.89
C CYS A 125 33.77 -6.78 48.31
N GLY A 126 33.95 -8.09 48.45
CA GLY A 126 34.33 -8.71 49.71
C GLY A 126 35.77 -8.33 50.09
N GLY A 127 35.93 -7.43 51.06
CA GLY A 127 37.20 -7.22 51.76
C GLY A 127 37.32 -8.19 52.92
N LYS A 128 38.51 -8.79 53.10
CA LYS A 128 38.88 -9.40 54.38
C LYS A 128 39.35 -8.33 55.34
#